data_AF-A0A9J6FHF5-F1
#
_entry.id   AF-A0A9J6FHF5-F1
#
_cell.length_a   1.000
_cell.length_b   1.000
_cell.length_c   1.000
_cell.angle_alpha   90.00
_cell.angle_beta   90.00
_cell.angle_gamma   90.00
#
_symmetry.space_group_name_H-M   'P 1'
#
loop_
_entity.id
_entity.type
_entity.pdbx_description
1 polymer ?
#
loop_
_entity_poly.entity_id
_entity_poly.type
_entity_poly.pdbx_seq_one_letter_code
_entity_poly.pdbx_strand_id
1 'polypeptide(L)'
;MYYVNESIYKSFLVSLFDDAPVEPQPLQDTEGPTHQSIVWGITCDGVDKIKASCKLPELAVGDWLAFENMGAYTITLNTPFNGFPTADIHYRASKIVE
;
A
#
# COMPACT_ATOMS: atom_id res chain seq x y z
N MET A 1 -14.20 -2.14 0.93
CA MET A 1 -13.09 -2.23 1.90
C MET A 1 -12.16 -3.31 1.40
N TYR A 2 -10.85 -3.06 1.42
CA TYR A 2 -9.85 -4.01 0.95
C TYR A 2 -8.75 -4.20 2.00
N TYR A 3 -8.28 -5.42 2.17
CA TYR A 3 -7.18 -5.77 3.06
C TYR A 3 -5.98 -6.18 2.20
N VAL A 4 -4.83 -5.54 2.40
CA VAL A 4 -3.60 -5.82 1.63
C VAL A 4 -2.56 -6.50 2.51
N ASN A 5 -1.59 -7.18 1.90
CA ASN A 5 -0.50 -7.91 2.53
C ASN A 5 0.64 -7.02 3.08
N GLU A 6 0.30 -5.79 3.49
CA GLU A 6 1.21 -4.77 4.00
C GLU A 6 0.56 -4.03 5.18
N SER A 7 1.26 -3.14 5.88
CA SER A 7 0.75 -2.54 7.13
C SER A 7 1.40 -1.21 7.49
N ILE A 8 0.71 -0.41 8.31
CA ILE A 8 1.30 0.78 8.96
C ILE A 8 2.48 0.42 9.87
N TYR A 9 2.55 -0.83 10.35
CA TYR A 9 3.68 -1.32 11.15
C TYR A 9 4.86 -1.75 10.29
N LYS A 10 4.73 -1.62 8.97
CA LYS A 10 5.68 -1.97 7.92
C LYS A 10 5.93 -0.74 7.05
N SER A 11 5.75 -0.85 5.74
CA SER A 11 6.12 0.19 4.78
C SER A 11 5.27 1.46 4.88
N PHE A 12 4.13 1.41 5.60
CA PHE A 12 3.11 2.46 5.61
C PHE A 12 3.01 3.23 6.94
N LEU A 13 4.08 3.28 7.75
CA LEU A 13 4.04 4.04 9.01
C LEU A 13 3.66 5.51 8.81
N VAL A 14 4.02 6.08 7.66
CA VAL A 14 3.64 7.45 7.27
C VAL A 14 2.12 7.69 7.30
N SER A 15 1.31 6.68 6.98
CA SER A 15 -0.16 6.76 7.00
C SER A 15 -0.75 7.01 8.38
N LEU A 16 -0.01 6.77 9.47
CA LEU A 16 -0.45 7.14 10.82
C LEU A 16 -0.47 8.66 11.04
N PHE A 17 0.39 9.39 10.33
CA PHE A 17 0.56 10.83 10.49
C PHE A 17 -0.19 11.61 9.41
N ASP A 18 -0.10 11.13 8.17
CA ASP A 18 -0.79 11.67 7.00
C ASP A 18 -0.89 10.57 5.93
N ASP A 19 -2.10 10.21 5.51
CA ASP A 19 -2.33 9.22 4.46
C ASP A 19 -2.48 9.84 3.06
N ALA A 20 -2.43 11.17 2.93
CA ALA A 20 -2.40 11.87 1.64
C ALA A 20 -1.25 11.44 0.70
N PRO A 21 0.00 11.19 1.14
CA PRO A 21 1.05 10.74 0.23
C PRO A 21 0.87 9.29 -0.26
N VAL A 22 -0.04 8.53 0.34
CA VAL A 22 -0.28 7.13 0.03
C VAL A 22 -1.55 7.02 -0.82
N GLU A 23 -1.39 6.99 -2.14
CA GLU A 23 -2.49 6.84 -3.07
C GLU A 23 -2.47 5.46 -3.73
N PRO A 24 -3.46 4.59 -3.44
CA PRO A 24 -3.56 3.27 -4.05
C PRO A 24 -3.99 3.37 -5.50
N GLN A 25 -3.31 2.66 -6.39
CA GLN A 25 -3.69 2.52 -7.80
C GLN A 25 -3.76 1.05 -8.17
N PRO A 26 -4.80 0.57 -8.87
CA PRO A 26 -4.79 -0.77 -9.45
C PRO A 26 -3.56 -0.95 -10.35
N LEU A 27 -2.83 -2.05 -10.19
CA LEU A 27 -1.65 -2.33 -11.02
C LEU A 27 -2.02 -2.63 -12.48
N GLN A 28 -3.20 -3.21 -12.68
CA GLN A 28 -3.76 -3.47 -14.00
C GLN A 28 -4.91 -2.51 -14.26
N ASP A 29 -5.01 -2.06 -15.51
CA ASP A 29 -6.14 -1.25 -15.95
C ASP A 29 -7.45 -2.02 -15.71
N THR A 30 -8.29 -1.44 -14.86
CA THR A 30 -9.59 -1.98 -14.50
C THR A 30 -10.66 -1.04 -15.04
N GLU A 31 -11.48 -1.53 -15.95
CA GLU A 31 -12.61 -0.77 -16.47
C GLU A 31 -13.77 -0.81 -15.48
N GLY A 32 -14.45 0.33 -15.30
CA GLY A 32 -15.68 0.38 -14.52
C GLY A 32 -15.80 1.59 -13.59
N PRO A 33 -16.93 1.72 -12.90
CA PRO A 33 -17.14 2.78 -11.93
C PRO A 33 -16.23 2.59 -10.71
N THR A 34 -15.78 3.71 -10.15
CA THR A 34 -15.05 3.70 -8.86
C THR A 34 -16.00 3.87 -7.69
N HIS A 35 -15.68 3.24 -6.57
CA HIS A 35 -16.43 3.27 -5.32
C HIS A 35 -15.57 3.81 -4.18
N GLN A 36 -16.23 4.52 -3.25
CA GLN A 36 -15.59 4.96 -2.01
C GLN A 36 -15.10 3.74 -1.22
N SER A 37 -13.80 3.73 -0.91
CA SER A 37 -13.09 2.58 -0.37
C SER A 37 -12.17 2.97 0.78
N ILE A 38 -11.78 1.95 1.55
CA ILE A 38 -10.80 2.00 2.64
C ILE A 38 -9.83 0.86 2.39
N VAL A 39 -8.53 1.13 2.50
CA VAL A 39 -7.46 0.14 2.43
C VAL A 39 -6.91 -0.11 3.83
N TRP A 40 -7.07 -1.34 4.30
CA TRP A 40 -6.60 -1.84 5.58
C TRP A 40 -5.33 -2.65 5.41
N GLY A 41 -4.47 -2.62 6.42
CA GLY A 41 -3.32 -3.50 6.45
C GLY A 41 -3.64 -4.91 6.95
N ILE A 42 -2.66 -5.79 6.76
CA ILE A 42 -2.13 -6.72 7.77
C ILE A 42 -3.01 -7.22 8.91
N THR A 43 -3.07 -6.34 9.90
CA THR A 43 -3.11 -6.73 11.29
C THR A 43 -4.53 -6.68 11.82
N CYS A 44 -4.73 -7.27 13.00
CA CYS A 44 -5.99 -7.13 13.72
C CYS A 44 -6.12 -5.78 14.45
N ASP A 45 -5.13 -4.88 14.34
CA ASP A 45 -5.21 -3.58 15.00
C ASP A 45 -6.17 -2.64 14.24
N GLY A 46 -7.15 -2.08 14.94
CA GLY A 46 -8.14 -1.17 14.38
C GLY A 46 -7.54 0.15 13.87
N VAL A 47 -6.29 0.46 14.21
CA VAL A 47 -5.57 1.62 13.65
C VAL A 47 -4.81 1.29 12.37
N ASP A 48 -4.67 0.01 11.97
CA ASP A 48 -3.95 -0.43 10.77
C ASP A 48 -4.73 -0.14 9.47
N LYS A 49 -4.92 1.16 9.22
CA LYS A 49 -5.52 1.72 8.02
C LYS A 49 -4.42 2.42 7.23
N ILE A 50 -4.17 1.90 6.03
CA ILE A 50 -3.19 2.47 5.11
C ILE A 50 -3.77 3.70 4.41
N LYS A 51 -5.06 3.64 4.03
CA LYS A 51 -5.80 4.74 3.40
C LYS A 51 -7.23 4.76 3.89
N ALA A 52 -7.61 5.82 4.61
CA ALA A 52 -8.93 5.95 5.21
C ALA A 52 -10.03 6.28 4.19
N SER A 53 -9.67 6.89 3.06
CA SER A 53 -10.61 7.29 2.01
C SER A 53 -9.92 7.33 0.65
N CYS A 54 -10.42 6.55 -0.30
CA CYS A 54 -9.99 6.57 -1.70
C CYS A 54 -11.13 6.14 -2.63
N LYS A 55 -10.97 6.37 -3.94
CA LYS A 55 -11.86 5.84 -4.97
C LYS A 55 -11.13 4.75 -5.74
N LEU A 56 -11.66 3.54 -5.72
CA LEU A 56 -11.12 2.39 -6.43
C LEU A 56 -12.22 1.70 -7.22
N PRO A 57 -11.92 1.08 -8.38
CA PRO A 57 -12.84 0.16 -9.01
C PRO A 57 -13.13 -1.05 -8.10
N GLU A 58 -14.06 -1.91 -8.50
CA GLU A 58 -14.25 -3.20 -7.86
C GLU A 58 -12.99 -4.07 -8.09
N LEU A 59 -12.41 -4.57 -6.99
CA LEU A 59 -11.21 -5.41 -7.01
C LEU A 59 -11.53 -6.76 -6.38
N ALA A 60 -10.91 -7.82 -6.91
CA ALA A 60 -11.00 -9.17 -6.39
C ALA A 60 -9.79 -9.51 -5.49
N VAL A 61 -9.96 -10.56 -4.68
CA VAL A 61 -8.84 -11.13 -3.93
C VAL A 61 -7.79 -11.65 -4.92
N GLY A 62 -6.55 -11.18 -4.77
CA GLY A 62 -5.44 -11.49 -5.67
C GLY A 62 -5.09 -10.37 -6.65
N ASP A 63 -5.94 -9.36 -6.78
CA ASP A 63 -5.60 -8.14 -7.52
C ASP A 63 -4.56 -7.32 -6.76
N TRP A 64 -3.76 -6.57 -7.50
CA TRP A 64 -2.63 -5.82 -6.97
C TRP A 64 -2.93 -4.33 -6.93
N LEU A 65 -2.57 -3.71 -5.80
CA LEU A 65 -2.48 -2.26 -5.66
C LEU A 65 -1.02 -1.83 -5.69
N ALA A 66 -0.71 -0.82 -6.49
CA ALA A 66 0.56 -0.13 -6.53
C ALA A 66 0.48 1.14 -5.67
N PHE A 67 1.59 1.45 -5.00
CA PHE A 67 1.80 2.67 -4.24
C PHE A 67 3.12 3.28 -4.67
N GLU A 68 3.04 4.41 -5.38
CA GLU A 68 4.22 5.11 -5.86
C GLU A 68 4.84 5.99 -4.76
N ASN A 69 6.06 6.48 -4.99
CA ASN A 69 6.78 7.38 -4.07
C ASN A 69 7.08 6.80 -2.67
N MET A 70 7.03 5.48 -2.50
CA MET A 70 7.29 4.77 -1.25
C MET A 70 8.78 4.53 -0.92
N GLY A 71 9.67 5.43 -1.36
CA GLY A 71 11.13 5.24 -1.23
C GLY A 71 11.76 5.76 0.06
N ALA A 72 11.17 6.78 0.70
CA ALA A 72 11.73 7.45 1.87
C ALA A 72 10.88 7.19 3.11
N TYR A 73 11.53 6.88 4.24
CA TYR A 73 10.86 6.66 5.54
C TYR A 73 9.78 5.56 5.53
N THR A 74 9.95 4.55 4.67
CA THR A 74 9.06 3.39 4.55
C THR A 74 9.72 2.16 5.20
N ILE A 75 10.48 1.38 4.43
CA ILE A 75 11.12 0.14 4.88
C ILE A 75 12.09 0.34 6.05
N THR A 76 12.64 1.55 6.21
CA THR A 76 13.58 1.89 7.29
C THR A 76 12.91 1.95 8.66
N LEU A 77 11.57 2.02 8.72
CA LEU A 77 10.78 2.13 9.94
C LEU A 77 9.98 0.85 10.24
N ASN A 78 10.23 -0.23 9.49
CA ASN A 78 9.55 -1.51 9.66
C ASN A 78 9.71 -2.07 11.08
N THR A 79 8.62 -2.59 11.64
CA THR A 79 8.60 -3.26 12.94
C THR A 79 8.34 -4.76 12.78
N PRO A 80 8.67 -5.59 13.78
CA PRO A 80 8.33 -7.02 13.77
C PRO A 80 6.90 -7.31 14.27
N PHE A 81 6.01 -6.31 14.33
CA PHE A 81 4.65 -6.48 14.86
C PHE A 81 3.89 -7.61 14.14
N ASN A 82 3.22 -8.47 14.92
CA ASN A 82 2.56 -9.72 14.49
C ASN A 82 3.45 -10.74 13.73
N GLY A 83 4.77 -10.55 13.67
CA GLY A 83 5.70 -11.50 13.06
C GLY A 83 5.59 -11.61 11.53
N PHE A 84 4.88 -10.69 10.87
CA PHE A 84 4.76 -10.71 9.41
C PHE A 84 6.11 -10.40 8.72
N PRO A 85 6.39 -11.02 7.56
CA PRO A 85 7.59 -10.72 6.80
C PRO A 85 7.58 -9.29 6.24
N THR A 86 8.74 -8.79 5.83
CA THR A 86 8.86 -7.54 5.06
C THR A 86 8.74 -7.83 3.58
N ALA A 87 8.27 -6.86 2.79
CA ALA A 87 8.24 -6.98 1.33
C ALA A 87 9.64 -7.17 0.75
N ASP A 88 9.75 -8.01 -0.28
CA ASP A 88 10.98 -8.20 -1.03
C ASP A 88 11.34 -6.95 -1.85
N ILE A 89 12.64 -6.66 -1.93
CA ILE A 89 13.16 -5.51 -2.67
C ILE A 89 13.81 -5.99 -3.96
N HIS A 90 13.22 -5.60 -5.09
CA HIS A 90 13.75 -5.88 -6.41
C HIS A 90 14.32 -4.63 -7.06
N TYR A 91 15.65 -4.53 -7.12
CA TYR A 91 16.32 -3.43 -7.79
C TYR A 91 16.16 -3.52 -9.31
N ARG A 92 16.02 -2.36 -9.96
CA ARG A 92 15.98 -2.17 -11.41
C ARG A 92 16.85 -0.97 -11.77
N ALA A 93 17.50 -1.03 -12.93
CA ALA A 93 18.23 0.09 -13.48
C ALA A 93 17.56 0.49 -14.81
N SER A 94 17.24 1.77 -14.97
CA SER A 94 16.84 2.29 -16.29
C SER A 94 18.05 2.28 -17.22
N LYS A 95 17.79 2.13 -18.53
CA LYS A 95 18.84 2.42 -19.52
C LYS A 95 19.16 3.91 -19.41
N ILE A 96 20.45 4.24 -19.35
CA ILE A 96 20.90 5.61 -19.58
C ILE A 96 20.55 5.91 -21.04
N VAL A 97 19.61 6.82 -21.25
CA VAL A 97 19.32 7.35 -22.59
C VAL A 97 20.31 8.50 -22.76
N GLU A 98 21.33 8.29 -23.60
CA GLU A 98 22.24 9.36 -24.06
C GLU A 98 21.52 10.35 -24.97
#